data_AF-A0A1I5A4R9-F1
#
_entry.id   AF-A0A1I5A4R9-F1
#
_cell.length_a   1.000
_cell.length_b   1.000
_cell.length_c   1.000
_cell.angle_alpha   90.00
_cell.angle_beta   90.00
_cell.angle_gamma   90.00
#
_symmetry.space_group_name_H-M   'P 1'
#
loop_
_entity.id
_entity.type
_entity.pdbx_description
1 polymer ?
#
loop_
_entity_poly.entity_id
_entity_poly.type
_entity_poly.pdbx_seq_one_letter_code
_entity_poly.pdbx_strand_id
1 'polypeptide(L)'
;MIKTLILFVSLISATFCQAQTKTENDLYVAGYRNEDFNTPYLGFIKKKNDSLYFLSNDESRYSALPSHNFEKDTLGIKTKLIVTDNKIALYYTSDEYNQDYHYFKVENAEFTIDQVREIKGKRYTAELDKVAMIPNRDLKIQREIYFLDSSNVEITYTYSLNNKILYTERENSNLEVFASDNKVFFSFYDGELSLNNRLYQLTNLQKDKFSFVHYAETKKIVDVYTLNSNKNPENNTSSFKVCWDHRPYEYYNYEPDIKYIHGNNALLERLIKDAPTTKGNGFITIHFAINCEGKVGRFGLEQMDTEYKSASYNPELIKYLIQEISKITEWNLPEKIQTDTHRFFMFKVTNGKITEVWP
;
A
#
# COMPACT_ATOMS: atom_id res chain seq x y z
N MET A 1 -32.85 29.65 -82.95
CA MET A 1 -33.14 30.59 -81.85
C MET A 1 -32.81 29.91 -80.52
N ILE A 2 -31.96 30.55 -79.70
CA ILE A 2 -31.78 30.36 -78.23
C ILE A 2 -31.19 28.99 -77.81
N LYS A 3 -29.89 28.78 -77.52
CA LYS A 3 -28.98 29.25 -76.42
C LYS A 3 -29.49 29.03 -74.97
N THR A 4 -29.01 27.96 -74.31
CA THR A 4 -28.56 27.86 -72.88
C THR A 4 -27.94 26.45 -72.69
N LEU A 5 -26.64 26.21 -72.47
CA LEU A 5 -25.73 26.49 -71.34
C LEU A 5 -26.19 25.92 -69.98
N ILE A 6 -25.24 25.30 -69.24
CA ILE A 6 -25.23 24.97 -67.78
C ILE A 6 -25.74 23.54 -67.48
N LEU A 7 -25.09 22.62 -66.75
CA LEU A 7 -23.87 22.60 -65.93
C LEU A 7 -23.41 21.13 -65.79
N PHE A 8 -22.09 20.88 -65.80
CA PHE A 8 -21.48 19.67 -65.27
C PHE A 8 -21.62 19.69 -63.74
N VAL A 9 -22.36 18.74 -63.15
CA VAL A 9 -22.27 18.43 -61.72
C VAL A 9 -21.75 17.00 -61.62
N SER A 10 -20.42 16.89 -61.54
CA SER A 10 -19.74 15.72 -61.07
C SER A 10 -20.16 15.47 -59.61
N LEU A 11 -20.95 14.42 -59.38
CA LEU A 11 -21.16 13.84 -58.06
C LEU A 11 -19.81 13.28 -57.57
N ILE A 12 -19.05 14.12 -56.87
CA ILE A 12 -18.00 13.67 -55.97
C ILE A 12 -18.75 13.08 -54.77
N SER A 13 -18.89 11.76 -54.76
CA SER A 13 -19.24 10.99 -53.58
C SER A 13 -18.04 11.05 -52.63
N ALA A 14 -17.93 12.17 -51.92
CA ALA A 14 -17.11 12.24 -50.72
C ALA A 14 -17.73 11.27 -49.72
N THR A 15 -17.15 10.07 -49.63
CA THR A 15 -17.25 9.24 -48.44
C THR A 15 -16.73 10.05 -47.27
N PHE A 16 -17.62 10.79 -46.61
CA PHE A 16 -17.43 11.25 -45.24
C PHE A 16 -17.42 9.99 -44.38
N CYS A 17 -16.27 9.30 -44.38
CA CYS A 17 -15.90 8.44 -43.30
C CYS A 17 -15.70 9.40 -42.12
N GLN A 18 -16.79 9.72 -41.41
CA GLN A 18 -16.65 10.19 -40.04
C GLN A 18 -15.83 9.11 -39.35
N ALA A 19 -14.55 9.40 -39.14
CA ALA A 19 -13.78 8.69 -38.13
C ALA A 19 -14.60 8.87 -36.85
N GLN A 20 -15.36 7.83 -36.48
CA GLN A 20 -15.81 7.69 -35.11
C GLN A 20 -14.52 7.67 -34.31
N THR A 21 -14.14 8.82 -33.77
CA THR A 21 -13.10 8.92 -32.75
C THR A 21 -13.52 7.95 -31.67
N LYS A 22 -12.84 6.80 -31.63
CA LYS A 22 -13.05 5.74 -30.66
C LYS A 22 -13.14 6.42 -29.30
N THR A 23 -14.33 6.37 -28.69
CA THR A 23 -14.60 6.97 -27.39
C THR A 23 -13.59 6.39 -26.41
N GLU A 24 -12.61 7.19 -26.01
CA GLU A 24 -11.58 6.75 -25.07
C GLU A 24 -12.24 6.70 -23.69
N ASN A 25 -12.72 5.51 -23.33
CA ASN A 25 -13.35 5.22 -22.06
C ASN A 25 -12.26 4.72 -21.11
N ASP A 26 -11.49 5.65 -20.56
CA ASP A 26 -10.45 5.33 -19.61
C ASP A 26 -11.06 5.09 -18.22
N LEU A 27 -10.67 3.98 -17.59
CA LEU A 27 -10.96 3.69 -16.20
C LEU A 27 -9.76 4.09 -15.34
N TYR A 28 -10.03 4.76 -14.23
CA TYR A 28 -9.07 5.12 -13.20
C TYR A 28 -9.53 4.50 -11.87
N VAL A 29 -8.59 3.97 -11.10
CA VAL A 29 -8.83 3.37 -9.78
C VAL A 29 -8.27 4.28 -8.69
N ALA A 30 -8.97 4.37 -7.58
CA ALA A 30 -8.51 5.07 -6.39
C ALA A 30 -7.17 4.49 -5.88
N GLY A 31 -6.23 5.37 -5.58
CA GLY A 31 -4.97 5.01 -4.93
C GLY A 31 -4.97 5.36 -3.46
N TYR A 32 -4.91 6.66 -3.16
CA TYR A 32 -4.89 7.18 -1.79
C TYR A 32 -5.48 8.59 -1.73
N ARG A 33 -5.96 8.97 -0.55
CA ARG A 33 -6.33 10.33 -0.17
C ARG A 33 -5.46 10.80 0.99
N ASN A 34 -5.27 12.10 1.09
CA ASN A 34 -4.34 12.73 2.02
C ASN A 34 -2.92 12.16 1.82
N GLU A 35 -2.15 12.79 0.95
CA GLU A 35 -0.83 12.32 0.52
C GLU A 35 0.09 11.97 1.71
N ASP A 36 0.03 12.75 2.80
CA ASP A 36 0.84 12.56 4.00
C ASP A 36 0.47 11.27 4.76
N PHE A 37 -0.82 10.98 4.90
CA PHE A 37 -1.32 9.77 5.58
C PHE A 37 -1.46 8.55 4.66
N ASN A 38 -1.41 8.77 3.34
CA ASN A 38 -1.59 7.75 2.32
C ASN A 38 -2.80 6.83 2.57
N THR A 39 -3.93 7.41 2.99
CA THR A 39 -5.11 6.63 3.33
C THR A 39 -5.73 6.09 2.05
N PRO A 40 -5.72 4.78 1.79
CA PRO A 40 -6.33 4.21 0.61
C PRO A 40 -7.83 4.45 0.69
N TYR A 41 -8.46 4.38 -0.47
CA TYR A 41 -9.89 4.44 -0.52
C TYR A 41 -10.45 3.64 -1.68
N LEU A 42 -11.69 3.22 -1.53
CA LEU A 42 -12.41 2.46 -2.55
C LEU A 42 -13.12 3.43 -3.50
N GLY A 43 -12.89 3.28 -4.80
CA GLY A 43 -13.61 4.05 -5.81
C GLY A 43 -12.95 4.00 -7.19
N PHE A 44 -13.74 4.39 -8.19
CA PHE A 44 -13.27 4.51 -9.57
C PHE A 44 -13.71 5.83 -10.18
N ILE A 45 -12.94 6.27 -11.19
CA ILE A 45 -13.36 7.32 -12.10
C ILE A 45 -13.33 6.76 -13.51
N LYS A 46 -14.44 6.90 -14.23
CA LYS A 46 -14.47 6.66 -15.66
C LYS A 46 -14.43 7.99 -16.39
N LYS A 47 -13.41 8.20 -17.23
CA LYS A 47 -13.35 9.34 -18.14
C LYS A 47 -14.00 8.90 -19.45
N LYS A 48 -15.09 9.55 -19.83
CA LYS A 48 -15.73 9.34 -21.15
C LYS A 48 -15.80 10.67 -21.87
N ASN A 49 -15.16 10.76 -23.03
CA ASN A 49 -15.00 12.01 -23.76
C ASN A 49 -14.45 13.10 -22.82
N ASP A 50 -15.36 14.00 -22.50
CA ASP A 50 -15.21 15.27 -21.83
C ASP A 50 -15.77 15.21 -20.40
N SER A 51 -16.15 14.05 -19.87
CA SER A 51 -16.77 13.96 -18.54
C SER A 51 -16.07 12.93 -17.66
N LEU A 52 -15.99 13.23 -16.37
CA LEU A 52 -15.57 12.29 -15.34
C LEU A 52 -16.79 11.75 -14.61
N TYR A 53 -16.87 10.43 -14.48
CA TYR A 53 -17.93 9.72 -13.76
C TYR A 53 -17.30 9.03 -12.56
N PHE A 54 -17.71 9.43 -11.36
CA PHE A 54 -17.31 8.77 -10.12
C PHE A 54 -18.19 7.53 -9.93
N LEU A 55 -17.57 6.39 -9.68
CA LEU A 55 -18.25 5.11 -9.50
C LEU A 55 -17.97 4.57 -8.10
N SER A 56 -19.01 4.06 -7.46
CA SER A 56 -18.90 3.15 -6.32
C SER A 56 -18.46 1.75 -6.78
N ASN A 57 -18.09 0.89 -5.83
CA ASN A 57 -17.61 -0.48 -6.11
C ASN A 57 -18.65 -1.35 -6.83
N ASP A 58 -19.94 -1.09 -6.60
CA ASP A 58 -21.07 -1.78 -7.21
C ASP A 58 -21.56 -1.08 -8.50
N GLU A 59 -20.83 -0.06 -8.96
CA GLU A 59 -21.17 0.77 -10.11
C GLU A 59 -22.57 1.42 -10.03
N SER A 60 -23.18 1.52 -8.84
CA SER A 60 -24.58 1.99 -8.67
C SER A 60 -24.71 3.48 -8.36
N ARG A 61 -23.66 4.12 -7.84
CA ARG A 61 -23.65 5.56 -7.49
C ARG A 61 -22.82 6.35 -8.49
N TYR A 62 -23.51 7.18 -9.29
CA TYR A 62 -22.89 8.05 -10.27
C TYR A 62 -23.00 9.52 -9.84
N SER A 63 -21.86 10.19 -9.76
CA SER A 63 -21.78 11.64 -9.90
C SER A 63 -20.98 11.93 -11.16
N ALA A 64 -21.42 12.87 -11.99
CA ALA A 64 -20.75 13.25 -13.22
C ALA A 64 -20.26 14.71 -13.16
N LEU A 65 -19.00 14.94 -13.54
CA LEU A 65 -18.42 16.26 -13.74
C LEU A 65 -18.19 16.48 -15.25
N PRO A 66 -18.89 17.43 -15.90
CA PRO A 66 -18.73 17.73 -17.34
C PRO A 66 -17.50 18.61 -17.66
N SER A 67 -17.02 18.57 -18.92
CA SER A 67 -15.69 19.10 -19.37
C SER A 67 -15.49 20.58 -19.21
N HIS A 68 -16.55 21.36 -19.34
CA HIS A 68 -16.47 22.80 -19.21
C HIS A 68 -15.99 23.23 -17.81
N ASN A 69 -15.92 22.29 -16.87
CA ASN A 69 -15.38 22.47 -15.54
C ASN A 69 -13.92 21.98 -15.37
N PHE A 70 -13.18 21.67 -16.44
CA PHE A 70 -11.76 21.26 -16.33
C PHE A 70 -10.76 22.38 -16.62
N GLU A 71 -11.16 23.42 -17.35
CA GLU A 71 -10.31 24.57 -17.65
C GLU A 71 -10.58 25.71 -16.66
N LYS A 72 -9.59 25.95 -15.76
CA LYS A 72 -9.54 26.99 -14.71
C LYS A 72 -10.56 26.85 -13.57
N ASP A 73 -10.07 26.37 -12.42
CA ASP A 73 -10.56 26.75 -11.07
C ASP A 73 -12.10 26.85 -10.95
N THR A 74 -12.77 25.86 -11.53
CA THR A 74 -14.18 25.88 -11.95
C THR A 74 -15.12 25.42 -10.85
N LEU A 75 -14.58 24.99 -9.71
CA LEU A 75 -15.35 24.58 -8.53
C LEU A 75 -15.37 25.68 -7.44
N GLY A 76 -14.90 26.88 -7.79
CA GLY A 76 -14.58 27.91 -6.81
C GLY A 76 -13.29 27.56 -6.06
N ILE A 77 -12.69 28.56 -5.41
CA ILE A 77 -11.36 28.58 -4.75
C ILE A 77 -11.08 27.39 -3.78
N LYS A 78 -12.09 26.55 -3.53
CA LYS A 78 -12.08 25.41 -2.61
C LYS A 78 -11.84 24.05 -3.27
N THR A 79 -11.88 23.89 -4.60
CA THR A 79 -11.59 22.58 -5.21
C THR A 79 -10.82 22.69 -6.53
N LYS A 80 -9.71 21.97 -6.65
CA LYS A 80 -8.84 21.92 -7.84
C LYS A 80 -8.76 20.50 -8.39
N LEU A 81 -9.01 20.35 -9.69
CA LEU A 81 -8.89 19.07 -10.39
C LEU A 81 -7.70 19.12 -11.33
N ILE A 82 -6.81 18.12 -11.26
CA ILE A 82 -5.67 17.94 -12.14
C ILE A 82 -5.84 16.62 -12.87
N VAL A 83 -5.89 16.66 -14.19
CA VAL A 83 -6.01 15.47 -15.05
C VAL A 83 -4.76 15.37 -15.91
N THR A 84 -4.12 14.20 -15.86
CA THR A 84 -3.02 13.79 -16.74
C THR A 84 -3.40 12.46 -17.38
N ASP A 85 -2.61 12.00 -18.36
CA ASP A 85 -2.89 10.74 -19.07
C ASP A 85 -2.96 9.52 -18.15
N ASN A 86 -2.23 9.53 -17.02
CA ASN A 86 -2.11 8.38 -16.12
C ASN A 86 -2.65 8.63 -14.70
N LYS A 87 -3.03 9.87 -14.37
CA LYS A 87 -3.43 10.25 -13.01
C LYS A 87 -4.49 11.35 -13.02
N ILE A 88 -5.49 11.21 -12.16
CA ILE A 88 -6.43 12.25 -11.80
C ILE A 88 -6.22 12.58 -10.32
N ALA A 89 -6.06 13.86 -9.99
CA ALA A 89 -5.95 14.34 -8.61
C ALA A 89 -7.04 15.39 -8.35
N LEU A 90 -7.85 15.16 -7.32
CA LEU A 90 -8.89 16.06 -6.86
C LEU A 90 -8.47 16.63 -5.50
N TYR A 91 -8.22 17.92 -5.44
CA TYR A 91 -7.88 18.65 -4.22
C TYR A 91 -9.11 19.40 -3.76
N TYR A 92 -9.50 19.19 -2.51
CA TYR A 92 -10.57 19.89 -1.83
C TYR A 92 -9.99 20.59 -0.61
N THR A 93 -10.16 21.90 -0.55
CA THR A 93 -9.71 22.78 0.52
C THR A 93 -10.93 23.49 1.11
N SER A 94 -11.21 23.23 2.38
CA SER A 94 -12.12 24.02 3.20
C SER A 94 -11.36 24.76 4.30
N ASP A 95 -12.05 25.62 5.03
CA ASP A 95 -11.46 26.35 6.17
C ASP A 95 -11.03 25.40 7.31
N GLU A 96 -11.54 24.16 7.31
CA GLU A 96 -11.30 23.15 8.35
C GLU A 96 -10.46 21.97 7.87
N TYR A 97 -10.45 21.65 6.56
CA TYR A 97 -9.84 20.44 6.04
C TYR A 97 -9.21 20.63 4.66
N ASN A 98 -8.02 20.06 4.48
CA ASN A 98 -7.43 19.82 3.17
C ASN A 98 -7.48 18.32 2.86
N GLN A 99 -8.08 17.96 1.74
CA GLN A 99 -8.15 16.58 1.26
C GLN A 99 -7.79 16.53 -0.22
N ASP A 100 -6.75 15.79 -0.55
CA ASP A 100 -6.44 15.35 -1.90
C ASP A 100 -6.94 13.91 -2.11
N TYR A 101 -7.45 13.61 -3.30
CA TYR A 101 -7.83 12.28 -3.74
C TYR A 101 -7.09 11.97 -5.03
N HIS A 102 -6.39 10.84 -5.05
CA HIS A 102 -5.62 10.42 -6.20
C HIS A 102 -6.20 9.16 -6.83
N TYR A 103 -6.39 9.21 -8.14
CA TYR A 103 -6.83 8.11 -8.97
C TYR A 103 -5.81 7.89 -10.08
N PHE A 104 -5.62 6.64 -10.47
CA PHE A 104 -4.60 6.24 -11.42
C PHE A 104 -5.21 5.41 -12.53
N LYS A 105 -4.73 5.61 -13.76
CA LYS A 105 -5.23 4.86 -14.92
C LYS A 105 -5.04 3.37 -14.69
N VAL A 106 -6.09 2.61 -14.90
CA VAL A 106 -6.11 1.16 -14.69
C VAL A 106 -5.33 0.49 -15.82
N GLU A 107 -4.57 -0.54 -15.49
CA GLU A 107 -3.78 -1.29 -16.48
C GLU A 107 -4.69 -2.02 -17.47
N ASN A 108 -4.23 -2.15 -18.70
CA ASN A 108 -4.98 -2.85 -19.74
C ASN A 108 -4.81 -4.37 -19.62
N ALA A 109 -5.43 -4.96 -18.60
CA ALA A 109 -5.48 -6.39 -18.37
C ALA A 109 -6.92 -6.81 -18.03
N GLU A 110 -7.44 -7.78 -18.77
CA GLU A 110 -8.82 -8.22 -18.67
C GLU A 110 -8.90 -9.66 -18.15
N PHE A 111 -9.75 -9.85 -17.14
CA PHE A 111 -9.99 -11.14 -16.49
C PHE A 111 -11.44 -11.23 -16.06
N THR A 112 -11.91 -12.46 -15.81
CA THR A 112 -13.19 -12.72 -15.15
C THR A 112 -12.96 -13.15 -13.71
N ILE A 113 -13.95 -12.90 -12.84
CA ILE A 113 -13.92 -13.38 -11.45
C ILE A 113 -13.84 -14.92 -11.41
N ASP A 114 -14.41 -15.61 -12.40
CA ASP A 114 -14.33 -17.07 -12.48
C ASP A 114 -12.89 -17.57 -12.69
N GLN A 115 -12.07 -16.88 -13.49
CA GLN A 115 -10.65 -17.22 -13.68
C GLN A 115 -9.85 -17.09 -12.37
N VAL A 116 -10.25 -16.18 -11.48
CA VAL A 116 -9.61 -16.00 -10.17
C VAL A 116 -9.81 -17.19 -9.25
N ARG A 117 -10.86 -18.01 -9.43
CA ARG A 117 -11.13 -19.17 -8.56
C ARG A 117 -9.97 -20.18 -8.53
N GLU A 118 -9.10 -20.18 -9.53
CA GLU A 118 -7.94 -21.07 -9.60
C GLU A 118 -6.88 -20.80 -8.52
N ILE A 119 -6.89 -19.64 -7.85
CA ILE A 119 -5.94 -19.33 -6.78
C ILE A 119 -6.36 -19.91 -5.42
N LYS A 120 -7.62 -20.34 -5.30
CA LYS A 120 -8.15 -20.93 -4.06
C LYS A 120 -7.34 -22.16 -3.64
N GLY A 121 -7.05 -22.26 -2.34
CA GLY A 121 -6.29 -23.33 -1.72
C GLY A 121 -4.79 -23.30 -2.03
N LYS A 122 -4.27 -22.21 -2.60
CA LYS A 122 -2.85 -22.06 -2.96
C LYS A 122 -2.19 -20.93 -2.19
N ARG A 123 -0.88 -21.08 -1.96
CA ARG A 123 -0.01 -20.07 -1.33
C ARG A 123 0.82 -19.40 -2.40
N TYR A 124 0.91 -18.08 -2.36
CA TYR A 124 1.76 -17.32 -3.27
C TYR A 124 2.61 -16.32 -2.50
N THR A 125 3.85 -16.16 -2.92
CA THR A 125 4.83 -15.31 -2.27
C THR A 125 5.29 -14.19 -3.18
N ALA A 126 5.43 -12.99 -2.62
CA ALA A 126 6.04 -11.83 -3.25
C ALA A 126 7.11 -11.25 -2.31
N GLU A 127 8.16 -10.69 -2.88
CA GLU A 127 9.15 -9.89 -2.15
C GLU A 127 8.67 -8.44 -2.13
N LEU A 128 8.79 -7.79 -0.97
CA LEU A 128 8.40 -6.41 -0.74
C LEU A 128 9.60 -5.58 -0.34
N ASP A 129 9.68 -4.35 -0.85
CA ASP A 129 10.71 -3.39 -0.41
C ASP A 129 10.49 -2.97 1.06
N LYS A 130 9.21 -2.81 1.45
CA LYS A 130 8.78 -2.44 2.80
C LYS A 130 7.33 -2.82 3.07
N VAL A 131 6.88 -2.69 4.32
CA VAL A 131 5.51 -3.00 4.77
C VAL A 131 4.92 -1.84 5.55
N ALA A 132 3.61 -1.57 5.39
CA ALA A 132 2.90 -0.49 6.09
C ALA A 132 3.62 0.87 6.04
N MET A 133 4.34 1.14 4.94
CA MET A 133 5.16 2.34 4.73
C MET A 133 6.29 2.54 5.76
N ILE A 134 6.58 1.53 6.59
CA ILE A 134 7.66 1.53 7.56
C ILE A 134 9.02 1.59 6.83
N PRO A 135 9.94 2.49 7.20
CA PRO A 135 11.26 2.57 6.57
C PRO A 135 12.01 1.25 6.66
N ASN A 136 12.56 0.79 5.54
CA ASN A 136 13.35 -0.41 5.47
C ASN A 136 14.40 -0.26 4.37
N ARG A 137 15.64 -0.64 4.68
CA ARG A 137 16.73 -0.71 3.71
C ARG A 137 17.37 -2.08 3.65
N ASP A 138 17.46 -2.75 4.80
CA ASP A 138 18.33 -3.92 4.94
C ASP A 138 17.57 -5.25 5.12
N LEU A 139 16.31 -5.25 5.57
CA LEU A 139 15.54 -6.50 5.63
C LEU A 139 15.05 -6.88 4.24
N LYS A 140 15.19 -8.16 3.91
CA LYS A 140 14.40 -8.79 2.86
C LYS A 140 13.07 -9.22 3.45
N ILE A 141 11.99 -8.66 2.92
CA ILE A 141 10.63 -8.92 3.38
C ILE A 141 9.89 -9.74 2.34
N GLN A 142 9.31 -10.85 2.75
CA GLN A 142 8.48 -11.69 1.89
C GLN A 142 7.05 -11.69 2.45
N ARG A 143 6.07 -11.38 1.60
CA ARG A 143 4.65 -11.54 1.90
C ARG A 143 4.13 -12.80 1.20
N GLU A 144 3.57 -13.71 1.98
CA GLU A 144 2.82 -14.86 1.49
C GLU A 144 1.33 -14.61 1.67
N ILE A 145 0.53 -14.89 0.64
CA ILE A 145 -0.93 -14.93 0.71
C ILE A 145 -1.37 -16.37 0.49
N TYR A 146 -2.07 -16.93 1.47
CA TYR A 146 -2.78 -18.19 1.36
C TYR A 146 -4.27 -17.94 1.17
N PHE A 147 -4.78 -18.24 -0.02
CA PHE A 147 -6.20 -18.10 -0.35
C PHE A 147 -6.99 -19.28 0.22
N LEU A 148 -7.45 -19.15 1.47
CA LEU A 148 -8.19 -20.20 2.19
C LEU A 148 -9.46 -20.60 1.43
N ASP A 149 -10.23 -19.60 1.02
CA ASP A 149 -11.43 -19.75 0.22
C ASP A 149 -11.64 -18.52 -0.70
N SER A 150 -12.88 -18.27 -1.14
CA SER A 150 -13.21 -17.14 -2.02
C SER A 150 -13.31 -15.79 -1.31
N SER A 151 -13.38 -15.79 0.01
CA SER A 151 -13.64 -14.62 0.86
C SER A 151 -12.63 -14.44 2.00
N ASN A 152 -11.72 -15.39 2.21
CA ASN A 152 -10.78 -15.38 3.32
C ASN A 152 -9.36 -15.70 2.86
N VAL A 153 -8.40 -14.97 3.43
CA VAL A 153 -6.98 -15.21 3.25
C VAL A 153 -6.22 -15.22 4.58
N GLU A 154 -5.15 -16.01 4.64
CA GLU A 154 -4.11 -15.89 5.65
C GLU A 154 -2.90 -15.19 4.99
N ILE A 155 -2.41 -14.11 5.59
CA ILE A 155 -1.25 -13.36 5.11
C ILE A 155 -0.12 -13.56 6.11
N THR A 156 1.07 -13.91 5.61
CA THR A 156 2.28 -14.08 6.43
C THR A 156 3.39 -13.18 5.91
N TYR A 157 4.03 -12.43 6.81
CA TYR A 157 5.22 -11.64 6.51
C TYR A 157 6.43 -12.32 7.14
N THR A 158 7.47 -12.56 6.34
CA THR A 158 8.74 -13.13 6.80
C THR A 158 9.85 -12.09 6.60
N TYR A 159 10.57 -11.80 7.68
CA TYR A 159 11.67 -10.86 7.72
C TYR A 159 12.99 -11.61 7.78
N SER A 160 13.86 -11.36 6.82
CA SER A 160 15.15 -12.03 6.74
C SER A 160 16.30 -11.06 6.50
N LEU A 161 17.48 -11.42 7.00
CA LEU A 161 18.73 -10.71 6.76
C LEU A 161 19.81 -11.75 6.45
N ASN A 162 20.54 -11.54 5.35
CA ASN A 162 21.57 -12.49 4.88
C ASN A 162 21.04 -13.93 4.77
N ASN A 163 19.84 -14.10 4.22
CA ASN A 163 19.12 -15.37 4.05
C ASN A 163 18.75 -16.11 5.35
N LYS A 164 18.90 -15.47 6.51
CA LYS A 164 18.43 -16.00 7.80
C LYS A 164 17.10 -15.38 8.17
N ILE A 165 16.12 -16.21 8.53
CA ILE A 165 14.82 -15.75 9.03
C ILE A 165 15.01 -15.23 10.46
N LEU A 166 14.64 -13.96 10.64
CA LEU A 166 14.71 -13.26 11.92
C LEU A 166 13.37 -13.33 12.64
N TYR A 167 12.28 -13.06 11.91
CA TYR A 167 10.95 -12.93 12.46
C TYR A 167 9.87 -13.26 11.42
N THR A 168 8.75 -13.77 11.89
CA THR A 168 7.59 -14.10 11.06
C THR A 168 6.32 -13.67 11.79
N GLU A 169 5.43 -12.99 11.09
CA GLU A 169 4.13 -12.58 11.61
C GLU A 169 3.01 -12.97 10.65
N ARG A 170 1.81 -13.18 11.20
CA ARG A 170 0.64 -13.64 10.46
C ARG A 170 -0.60 -12.86 10.85
N GLU A 171 -1.47 -12.69 9.86
CA GLU A 171 -2.81 -12.14 10.02
C GLU A 171 -3.81 -12.90 9.15
N ASN A 172 -5.07 -12.86 9.57
CA ASN A 172 -6.19 -13.27 8.72
C ASN A 172 -6.91 -12.02 8.22
N SER A 173 -7.38 -12.09 6.98
CA SER A 173 -8.12 -11.01 6.35
C SER A 173 -9.28 -11.57 5.55
N ASN A 174 -10.38 -10.81 5.54
CA ASN A 174 -11.41 -11.01 4.53
C ASN A 174 -10.88 -10.52 3.18
N LEU A 175 -11.45 -11.07 2.12
CA LEU A 175 -11.13 -10.77 0.74
C LEU A 175 -12.42 -10.49 -0.03
N GLU A 176 -12.47 -9.34 -0.68
CA GLU A 176 -13.48 -9.03 -1.69
C GLU A 176 -12.83 -9.04 -3.07
N VAL A 177 -13.48 -9.70 -4.03
CA VAL A 177 -13.08 -9.71 -5.44
C VAL A 177 -14.23 -9.16 -6.27
N PHE A 178 -13.98 -8.11 -7.03
CA PHE A 178 -14.99 -7.50 -7.87
C PHE A 178 -14.39 -7.08 -9.23
N ALA A 179 -15.25 -6.76 -10.18
CA ALA A 179 -14.84 -6.42 -11.54
C ALA A 179 -15.47 -5.10 -12.00
N SER A 180 -14.70 -4.31 -12.75
CA SER A 180 -15.19 -3.11 -13.44
C SER A 180 -14.52 -3.01 -14.82
N ASP A 181 -15.31 -2.79 -15.87
CA ASP A 181 -14.87 -2.81 -17.28
C ASP A 181 -13.99 -4.02 -17.64
N ASN A 182 -14.42 -5.24 -17.24
CA ASN A 182 -13.72 -6.52 -17.41
C ASN A 182 -12.34 -6.60 -16.74
N LYS A 183 -12.05 -5.72 -15.77
CA LYS A 183 -10.80 -5.71 -14.99
C LYS A 183 -11.12 -6.14 -13.57
N VAL A 184 -10.28 -7.00 -13.01
CA VAL A 184 -10.54 -7.60 -11.70
C VAL A 184 -9.70 -6.92 -10.63
N PHE A 185 -10.33 -6.64 -9.50
CA PHE A 185 -9.72 -5.98 -8.35
C PHE A 185 -9.95 -6.81 -7.08
N PHE A 186 -8.96 -6.75 -6.20
CA PHE A 186 -8.97 -7.39 -4.89
C PHE A 186 -8.92 -6.30 -3.83
N SER A 187 -9.63 -6.52 -2.73
CA SER A 187 -9.56 -5.71 -1.52
C SER A 187 -9.43 -6.64 -0.32
N PHE A 188 -8.36 -6.47 0.45
CA PHE A 188 -8.18 -7.16 1.73
C PHE A 188 -8.68 -6.26 2.84
N TYR A 189 -9.53 -6.79 3.73
CA TYR A 189 -10.15 -5.98 4.79
C TYR A 189 -10.38 -6.76 6.09
N ASP A 190 -10.60 -6.01 7.17
CA ASP A 190 -11.09 -6.53 8.44
C ASP A 190 -12.50 -6.03 8.73
N GLY A 191 -13.30 -6.85 9.43
CA GLY A 191 -14.68 -6.50 9.76
C GLY A 191 -15.52 -6.22 8.51
N GLU A 192 -16.05 -5.00 8.39
CA GLU A 192 -16.84 -4.56 7.24
C GLU A 192 -15.97 -3.92 6.15
N LEU A 193 -16.34 -4.12 4.89
CA LEU A 193 -15.67 -3.47 3.77
C LEU A 193 -15.87 -1.95 3.86
N SER A 194 -14.83 -1.24 4.30
CA SER A 194 -14.85 0.21 4.49
C SER A 194 -14.39 0.96 3.24
N LEU A 195 -14.76 2.24 3.13
CA LEU A 195 -14.23 3.14 2.12
C LEU A 195 -12.71 3.34 2.20
N ASN A 196 -12.02 2.81 3.22
CA ASN A 196 -10.59 3.01 3.47
C ASN A 196 -9.76 1.76 3.15
N ASN A 197 -10.25 0.88 2.27
CA ASN A 197 -9.50 -0.29 1.85
C ASN A 197 -8.77 -0.03 0.54
N ARG A 198 -7.63 -0.68 0.35
CA ARG A 198 -6.83 -0.57 -0.86
C ARG A 198 -7.29 -1.52 -1.94
N LEU A 199 -7.26 -1.02 -3.17
CA LEU A 199 -7.55 -1.80 -4.37
C LEU A 199 -6.27 -2.30 -5.03
N TYR A 200 -6.25 -3.61 -5.26
CA TYR A 200 -5.20 -4.32 -5.97
C TYR A 200 -5.76 -4.82 -7.29
N GLN A 201 -5.34 -4.21 -8.40
CA GLN A 201 -5.73 -4.67 -9.73
C GLN A 201 -4.95 -5.94 -10.08
N LEU A 202 -5.64 -7.00 -10.51
CA LEU A 202 -5.01 -8.14 -11.16
C LEU A 202 -4.56 -7.77 -12.58
N THR A 203 -3.27 -7.93 -12.87
CA THR A 203 -2.67 -7.52 -14.15
C THR A 203 -2.01 -8.66 -14.91
N ASN A 204 -1.75 -9.77 -14.23
CA ASN A 204 -1.24 -11.00 -14.83
C ASN A 204 -1.78 -12.19 -14.03
N LEU A 205 -2.20 -13.25 -14.72
CA LEU A 205 -2.64 -14.50 -14.11
C LEU A 205 -2.14 -15.67 -14.94
N GLN A 206 -1.31 -16.50 -14.32
CA GLN A 206 -0.74 -17.73 -14.85
C GLN A 206 -0.90 -18.84 -13.80
N LYS A 207 -0.66 -20.09 -14.20
CA LYS A 207 -0.87 -21.27 -13.33
C LYS A 207 -0.16 -21.18 -11.98
N ASP A 208 1.05 -20.62 -11.98
CA ASP A 208 1.99 -20.57 -10.87
C ASP A 208 2.40 -19.14 -10.51
N LYS A 209 1.77 -18.12 -11.10
CA LYS A 209 2.18 -16.73 -10.94
C LYS A 209 1.03 -15.76 -11.18
N PHE A 210 0.95 -14.69 -10.40
CA PHE A 210 0.09 -13.56 -10.72
C PHE A 210 0.77 -12.23 -10.38
N SER A 211 0.17 -11.11 -10.78
CA SER A 211 0.68 -9.79 -10.42
C SER A 211 -0.43 -8.85 -10.04
N PHE A 212 -0.21 -8.11 -8.95
CA PHE A 212 -1.08 -7.02 -8.53
C PHE A 212 -0.43 -5.67 -8.84
N VAL A 213 -1.26 -4.72 -9.26
CA VAL A 213 -0.91 -3.32 -9.30
C VAL A 213 -1.77 -2.58 -8.28
N HIS A 214 -1.11 -1.78 -7.45
CA HIS A 214 -1.78 -0.86 -6.54
C HIS A 214 -0.96 0.43 -6.44
N TYR A 215 -1.48 1.40 -5.69
CA TYR A 215 -0.86 2.71 -5.57
C TYR A 215 -0.71 3.09 -4.11
N ALA A 216 0.48 3.58 -3.75
CA ALA A 216 0.82 4.12 -2.44
C ALA A 216 2.01 5.07 -2.59
N GLU A 217 2.18 6.01 -1.66
CA GLU A 217 3.29 6.97 -1.63
C GLU A 217 3.56 7.66 -2.97
N THR A 218 2.50 8.07 -3.66
CA THR A 218 2.53 8.72 -4.99
C THR A 218 3.05 7.85 -6.13
N LYS A 219 3.26 6.56 -5.88
CA LYS A 219 3.87 5.60 -6.81
C LYS A 219 2.92 4.47 -7.16
N LYS A 220 3.11 3.94 -8.37
CA LYS A 220 2.61 2.64 -8.78
C LYS A 220 3.49 1.56 -8.15
N ILE A 221 2.88 0.59 -7.52
CA ILE A 221 3.53 -0.58 -6.94
C ILE A 221 3.05 -1.81 -7.71
N VAL A 222 4.00 -2.67 -8.07
CA VAL A 222 3.73 -3.92 -8.80
C VAL A 222 4.22 -5.08 -7.95
N ASP A 223 3.29 -5.81 -7.36
CA ASP A 223 3.60 -7.01 -6.59
C ASP A 223 3.54 -8.23 -7.51
N VAL A 224 4.62 -9.00 -7.55
CA VAL A 224 4.71 -10.20 -8.37
C VAL A 224 4.72 -11.42 -7.47
N TYR A 225 3.66 -12.23 -7.59
CA TYR A 225 3.41 -13.38 -6.73
C TYR A 225 3.71 -14.68 -7.46
N THR A 226 4.51 -15.56 -6.84
CA THR A 226 4.83 -16.90 -7.36
C THR A 226 4.28 -17.97 -6.43
N LEU A 227 3.81 -19.07 -7.00
CA LEU A 227 3.24 -20.21 -6.27
C LEU A 227 4.29 -20.83 -5.36
N ASN A 228 4.00 -20.85 -4.06
CA ASN A 228 4.81 -21.53 -3.07
C ASN A 228 4.19 -22.90 -2.77
N SER A 229 4.91 -23.96 -3.12
CA SER A 229 4.46 -25.35 -2.90
C SER A 229 4.79 -25.87 -1.50
N ASN A 230 5.53 -25.10 -0.69
CA ASN A 230 5.88 -25.51 0.68
C ASN A 230 4.66 -25.42 1.59
N LYS A 231 4.38 -26.53 2.31
CA LYS A 231 3.10 -26.70 3.01
C LYS A 231 3.06 -26.15 4.44
N ASN A 232 4.18 -25.80 5.05
CA ASN A 232 4.20 -25.44 6.46
C ASN A 232 4.85 -24.07 6.70
N PRO A 233 4.09 -23.07 7.19
CA PRO A 233 4.70 -21.89 7.80
C PRO A 233 5.50 -22.30 9.05
N GLU A 234 6.56 -21.57 9.36
CA GLU A 234 7.39 -21.83 10.53
C GLU A 234 6.57 -21.78 11.84
N ASN A 235 6.88 -22.67 12.78
CA ASN A 235 6.14 -22.84 14.04
C ASN A 235 6.22 -21.65 15.01
N ASN A 236 7.15 -20.70 14.81
CA ASN A 236 7.29 -19.49 15.62
C ASN A 236 6.78 -18.27 14.85
N THR A 237 5.46 -18.18 14.69
CA THR A 237 4.81 -17.04 14.03
C THR A 237 4.04 -16.21 15.05
N SER A 238 4.31 -14.90 15.10
CA SER A 238 3.54 -13.96 15.92
C SER A 238 2.25 -13.54 15.20
N SER A 239 1.20 -13.22 15.96
CA SER A 239 -0.02 -12.63 15.39
C SER A 239 0.09 -11.10 15.45
N PHE A 240 0.14 -10.46 14.29
CA PHE A 240 0.15 -9.01 14.18
C PHE A 240 -0.64 -8.56 12.96
N LYS A 241 -1.52 -7.58 13.17
CA LYS A 241 -2.34 -6.96 12.14
C LYS A 241 -2.38 -5.45 12.37
N VAL A 242 -2.26 -4.71 11.27
CA VAL A 242 -2.46 -3.26 11.24
C VAL A 242 -3.93 -2.94 11.46
N CYS A 243 -4.24 -1.91 12.23
CA CYS A 243 -5.64 -1.55 12.46
C CYS A 243 -6.26 -0.94 11.20
N TRP A 244 -5.48 -0.12 10.47
CA TRP A 244 -5.92 0.58 9.25
C TRP A 244 -4.82 0.46 8.20
N ASP A 245 -5.18 0.25 6.92
CA ASP A 245 -4.22 0.20 5.80
C ASP A 245 -3.74 1.61 5.40
N HIS A 246 -3.25 2.41 6.34
CA HIS A 246 -2.72 3.75 6.09
C HIS A 246 -1.31 3.89 6.69
N ARG A 247 -0.65 5.02 6.43
CA ARG A 247 0.61 5.33 7.09
C ARG A 247 0.37 5.40 8.62
N PRO A 248 1.09 4.61 9.42
CA PRO A 248 1.04 4.76 10.87
C PRO A 248 1.43 6.19 11.27
N TYR A 249 0.76 6.73 12.28
CA TYR A 249 1.10 8.04 12.82
C TYR A 249 2.46 8.01 13.50
N GLU A 250 3.18 9.12 13.46
CA GLU A 250 4.41 9.25 14.23
C GLU A 250 4.07 9.33 15.73
N TYR A 251 4.94 8.80 16.58
CA TYR A 251 4.65 8.66 18.01
C TYR A 251 4.44 9.97 18.77
N TYR A 252 4.98 11.07 18.25
CA TYR A 252 4.84 12.42 18.78
C TYR A 252 3.55 13.11 18.30
N ASN A 253 2.71 12.43 17.52
CA ASN A 253 1.40 12.94 17.10
C ASN A 253 0.31 12.69 18.16
N TYR A 254 0.65 12.08 19.29
CA TYR A 254 -0.27 11.77 20.39
C TYR A 254 0.03 12.65 21.60
N GLU A 255 -1.00 12.97 22.40
CA GLU A 255 -0.85 13.67 23.67
C GLU A 255 -1.37 12.79 24.82
N PRO A 256 -0.50 12.29 25.71
CA PRO A 256 0.97 12.38 25.65
C PRO A 256 1.54 11.49 24.54
N ASP A 257 2.80 11.76 24.14
CA ASP A 257 3.56 10.88 23.24
C ASP A 257 3.45 9.42 23.67
N ILE A 258 3.28 8.52 22.70
CA ILE A 258 3.41 7.10 22.99
C ILE A 258 4.89 6.86 23.28
N LYS A 259 5.18 6.15 24.38
CA LYS A 259 6.48 5.79 24.93
C LYS A 259 6.38 4.50 25.75
N TYR A 260 7.53 3.91 26.07
CA TYR A 260 7.59 2.79 26.99
C TYR A 260 7.36 3.31 28.42
N ILE A 261 6.43 2.70 29.16
CA ILE A 261 5.96 3.27 30.44
C ILE A 261 7.05 3.32 31.53
N HIS A 262 8.07 2.47 31.43
CA HIS A 262 9.17 2.39 32.41
C HIS A 262 10.37 3.28 32.06
N GLY A 263 10.30 4.02 30.95
CA GLY A 263 11.35 4.94 30.51
C GLY A 263 12.56 4.27 29.84
N ASN A 264 13.44 5.10 29.27
CA ASN A 264 14.49 4.65 28.35
C ASN A 264 15.56 3.77 29.00
N ASN A 265 15.88 3.99 30.28
CA ASN A 265 16.86 3.18 30.99
C ASN A 265 16.37 1.73 31.19
N ALA A 266 15.12 1.57 31.62
CA ALA A 266 14.51 0.24 31.75
C ALA A 266 14.38 -0.46 30.40
N LEU A 267 14.09 0.30 29.34
CA LEU A 267 14.08 -0.21 27.97
C LEU A 267 15.46 -0.69 27.54
N LEU A 268 16.51 0.11 27.77
CA LEU A 268 17.89 -0.25 27.47
C LEU A 268 18.28 -1.54 28.20
N GLU A 269 18.08 -1.60 29.52
CA GLU A 269 18.39 -2.76 30.34
C GLU A 269 17.70 -4.03 29.83
N ARG A 270 16.42 -3.93 29.46
CA ARG A 270 15.65 -5.03 28.85
C ARG A 270 16.28 -5.48 27.53
N LEU A 271 16.58 -4.53 26.65
CA LEU A 271 17.02 -4.82 25.28
C LEU A 271 18.50 -5.23 25.16
N ILE A 272 19.36 -4.95 26.15
CA ILE A 272 20.79 -5.31 26.06
C ILE A 272 21.20 -6.51 26.90
N LYS A 273 20.39 -6.93 27.88
CA LYS A 273 20.76 -7.90 28.91
C LYS A 273 21.47 -9.14 28.38
N ASP A 274 20.90 -9.76 27.33
CA ASP A 274 21.38 -11.00 26.73
C ASP A 274 21.72 -10.81 25.23
N ALA A 275 21.94 -9.57 24.80
CA ALA A 275 22.17 -9.23 23.40
C ALA A 275 23.49 -9.86 22.89
N PRO A 276 23.47 -10.62 21.78
CA PRO A 276 24.68 -11.14 21.15
C PRO A 276 25.65 -10.03 20.75
N THR A 277 26.95 -10.31 20.78
CA THR A 277 27.93 -9.36 20.24
C THR A 277 27.96 -9.40 18.71
N THR A 278 28.43 -8.31 18.12
CA THR A 278 28.66 -8.17 16.68
C THR A 278 30.07 -7.64 16.41
N LYS A 279 30.49 -7.58 15.14
CA LYS A 279 31.71 -6.87 14.73
C LYS A 279 31.38 -5.44 14.34
N GLY A 280 32.34 -4.54 14.52
CA GLY A 280 32.25 -3.14 14.10
C GLY A 280 31.62 -2.20 15.13
N ASN A 281 31.52 -0.94 14.73
CA ASN A 281 30.94 0.17 15.49
C ASN A 281 29.98 0.94 14.58
N GLY A 282 28.94 1.54 15.16
CA GLY A 282 28.00 2.38 14.43
C GLY A 282 26.59 2.24 15.00
N PHE A 283 25.58 2.22 14.12
CA PHE A 283 24.19 2.33 14.49
C PHE A 283 23.32 1.26 13.82
N ILE A 284 22.36 0.74 14.59
CA ILE A 284 21.29 -0.15 14.13
C ILE A 284 19.97 0.56 14.42
N THR A 285 19.18 0.86 13.41
CA THR A 285 17.83 1.43 13.57
C THR A 285 16.80 0.37 13.20
N ILE A 286 15.96 -0.02 14.16
CA ILE A 286 14.85 -0.93 13.94
C ILE A 286 13.56 -0.12 13.98
N HIS A 287 12.88 -0.04 12.84
CA HIS A 287 11.55 0.55 12.72
C HIS A 287 10.49 -0.51 12.95
N PHE A 288 9.35 -0.12 13.52
CA PHE A 288 8.21 -1.00 13.75
C PHE A 288 6.91 -0.21 13.90
N ALA A 289 5.79 -0.90 13.75
CA ALA A 289 4.47 -0.39 14.08
C ALA A 289 4.02 -0.91 15.46
N ILE A 290 3.40 -0.04 16.25
CA ILE A 290 2.55 -0.40 17.38
C ILE A 290 1.11 -0.29 16.88
N ASN A 291 0.35 -1.38 16.87
CA ASN A 291 -1.04 -1.30 16.43
C ASN A 291 -1.94 -0.71 17.53
N CYS A 292 -3.20 -0.43 17.21
CA CYS A 292 -4.18 0.11 18.16
C CYS A 292 -4.48 -0.81 19.38
N GLU A 293 -4.01 -2.06 19.38
CA GLU A 293 -4.08 -2.97 20.53
C GLU A 293 -2.77 -2.99 21.37
N GLY A 294 -1.77 -2.21 20.99
CA GLY A 294 -0.46 -2.17 21.66
C GLY A 294 0.48 -3.31 21.32
N LYS A 295 0.17 -4.09 20.28
CA LYS A 295 1.06 -5.13 19.76
C LYS A 295 2.09 -4.50 18.83
N VAL A 296 3.25 -5.14 18.72
CA VAL A 296 4.37 -4.67 17.88
C VAL A 296 4.59 -5.60 16.69
N GLY A 297 4.79 -5.03 15.51
CA GLY A 297 5.04 -5.78 14.27
C GLY A 297 5.47 -4.86 13.13
N ARG A 298 5.43 -5.35 11.88
CA ARG A 298 5.79 -4.58 10.66
C ARG A 298 7.18 -3.94 10.77
N PHE A 299 8.20 -4.79 10.78
CA PHE A 299 9.57 -4.36 11.03
C PHE A 299 10.26 -3.81 9.79
N GLY A 300 11.16 -2.85 10.03
CA GLY A 300 12.13 -2.36 9.07
C GLY A 300 13.50 -2.19 9.72
N LEU A 301 14.57 -2.23 8.92
CA LEU A 301 15.95 -2.14 9.41
C LEU A 301 16.79 -1.20 8.56
N GLU A 302 17.58 -0.37 9.24
CA GLU A 302 18.65 0.42 8.65
C GLU A 302 19.91 0.33 9.52
N GLN A 303 21.04 -0.02 8.92
CA GLN A 303 22.32 -0.20 9.63
C GLN A 303 23.42 0.64 9.00
N MET A 304 24.16 1.35 9.84
CA MET A 304 25.26 2.20 9.38
C MET A 304 26.48 2.13 10.31
N ASP A 305 27.65 2.45 9.78
CA ASP A 305 28.88 2.58 10.55
C ASP A 305 28.99 3.99 11.21
N THR A 306 30.12 4.25 11.86
CA THR A 306 30.39 5.56 12.50
C THR A 306 30.63 6.70 11.51
N GLU A 307 30.79 6.40 10.22
CA GLU A 307 30.88 7.37 9.13
C GLU A 307 29.53 7.53 8.41
N TYR A 308 28.45 6.96 8.96
CA TYR A 308 27.10 6.97 8.41
C TYR A 308 26.99 6.27 7.04
N LYS A 309 27.92 5.36 6.72
CA LYS A 309 27.85 4.51 5.52
C LYS A 309 27.11 3.22 5.83
N SER A 310 26.53 2.60 4.81
CA SER A 310 25.84 1.31 4.95
C SER A 310 26.76 0.27 5.61
N ALA A 311 26.23 -0.40 6.63
CA ALA A 311 26.91 -1.46 7.36
C ALA A 311 25.98 -2.68 7.48
N SER A 312 26.53 -3.81 7.90
CA SER A 312 25.75 -5.01 8.21
C SER A 312 26.27 -5.63 9.50
N TYR A 313 25.39 -5.79 10.48
CA TYR A 313 25.71 -6.39 11.77
C TYR A 313 25.22 -7.85 11.82
N ASN A 314 25.66 -8.58 12.85
CA ASN A 314 25.35 -9.99 13.02
C ASN A 314 23.83 -10.24 13.00
N PRO A 315 23.29 -11.08 12.09
CA PRO A 315 21.88 -11.39 12.04
C PRO A 315 21.30 -11.97 13.34
N GLU A 316 22.11 -12.64 14.16
CA GLU A 316 21.65 -13.14 15.47
C GLU A 316 21.36 -12.00 16.46
N LEU A 317 22.15 -10.92 16.41
CA LEU A 317 21.88 -9.72 17.20
C LEU A 317 20.60 -9.03 16.71
N ILE A 318 20.43 -8.86 15.40
CA ILE A 318 19.22 -8.24 14.84
C ILE A 318 17.97 -9.08 15.16
N LYS A 319 18.07 -10.41 15.03
CA LYS A 319 17.01 -11.34 15.41
C LYS A 319 16.62 -11.19 16.87
N TYR A 320 17.60 -11.19 17.77
CA TYR A 320 17.38 -10.99 19.19
C TYR A 320 16.65 -9.67 19.46
N LEU A 321 17.12 -8.56 18.88
CA LEU A 321 16.50 -7.25 19.07
C LEU A 321 15.05 -7.20 18.56
N ILE A 322 14.78 -7.66 17.33
CA ILE A 322 13.41 -7.70 16.78
C ILE A 322 12.50 -8.54 17.67
N GLN A 323 12.98 -9.70 18.13
CA GLN A 323 12.21 -10.58 19.01
C GLN A 323 11.91 -9.93 20.37
N GLU A 324 12.89 -9.27 21.00
CA GLU A 324 12.66 -8.57 22.27
C GLU A 324 11.74 -7.36 22.12
N ILE A 325 11.89 -6.57 21.05
CA ILE A 325 11.01 -5.45 20.71
C ILE A 325 9.58 -5.95 20.51
N SER A 326 9.39 -7.07 19.81
CA SER A 326 8.06 -7.63 19.53
C SER A 326 7.28 -8.06 20.79
N LYS A 327 7.98 -8.26 21.90
CA LYS A 327 7.39 -8.67 23.19
C LYS A 327 7.01 -7.48 24.08
N ILE A 328 7.30 -6.25 23.67
CA ILE A 328 6.97 -5.06 24.46
C ILE A 328 5.48 -4.77 24.29
N THR A 329 4.75 -4.78 25.40
CA THR A 329 3.32 -4.47 25.47
C THR A 329 3.04 -3.27 26.37
N GLU A 330 4.05 -2.80 27.11
CA GLU A 330 3.92 -1.78 28.15
C GLU A 330 4.10 -0.37 27.57
N TRP A 331 3.20 -0.01 26.65
CA TRP A 331 3.11 1.30 26.01
C TRP A 331 2.03 2.17 26.70
N ASN A 332 2.26 3.47 26.86
CA ASN A 332 1.20 4.40 27.29
C ASN A 332 0.28 4.76 26.11
N LEU A 333 -0.55 3.80 25.69
CA LEU A 333 -1.55 4.06 24.67
C LEU A 333 -2.66 4.98 25.19
N PRO A 334 -3.12 5.97 24.40
CA PRO A 334 -4.36 6.68 24.68
C PRO A 334 -5.55 5.72 24.69
N GLU A 335 -6.57 6.00 25.53
CA GLU A 335 -7.77 5.15 25.64
C GLU A 335 -8.53 4.96 24.31
N LYS A 336 -8.37 5.88 23.37
CA LYS A 336 -9.07 5.87 22.06
C LYS A 336 -8.08 5.96 20.89
N ILE A 337 -7.05 5.14 20.89
CA ILE A 337 -6.22 4.97 19.70
C ILE A 337 -6.96 4.11 18.67
N GLN A 338 -7.18 4.66 17.48
CA GLN A 338 -7.82 3.93 16.37
C GLN A 338 -6.84 3.53 15.28
N THR A 339 -5.62 4.06 15.35
CA THR A 339 -4.65 4.06 14.26
C THR A 339 -3.33 3.52 14.77
N ASP A 340 -2.55 2.94 13.86
CA ASP A 340 -1.24 2.41 14.22
C ASP A 340 -0.24 3.55 14.41
N THR A 341 0.81 3.28 15.18
CA THR A 341 1.89 4.21 15.46
C THR A 341 3.21 3.68 14.94
N HIS A 342 3.92 4.47 14.16
CA HIS A 342 5.31 4.21 13.79
C HIS A 342 6.25 4.59 14.94
N ARG A 343 7.19 3.69 15.21
CA ARG A 343 8.28 3.87 16.16
C ARG A 343 9.57 3.31 15.58
N PHE A 344 10.67 3.76 16.15
CA PHE A 344 11.96 3.14 15.90
C PHE A 344 12.80 3.13 17.17
N PHE A 345 13.75 2.20 17.25
CA PHE A 345 14.83 2.26 18.21
C PHE A 345 16.16 2.31 17.46
N MET A 346 16.97 3.33 17.76
CA MET A 346 18.33 3.44 17.26
C MET A 346 19.30 2.98 18.36
N PHE A 347 20.02 1.89 18.09
CA PHE A 347 21.03 1.32 18.97
C PHE A 347 22.41 1.76 18.53
N LYS A 348 23.25 2.19 19.48
CA LYS A 348 24.66 2.46 19.24
C LYS A 348 25.49 1.24 19.58
N VAL A 349 26.32 0.80 18.63
CA VAL A 349 27.25 -0.32 18.77
C VAL A 349 28.66 0.22 18.96
N THR A 350 29.30 -0.14 20.08
CA THR A 350 30.69 0.18 20.39
C THR A 350 31.44 -1.08 20.80
N ASN A 351 32.56 -1.34 20.14
CA ASN A 351 33.38 -2.56 20.27
C ASN A 351 32.52 -3.84 20.21
N GLY A 352 31.56 -3.85 19.29
CA GLY A 352 30.68 -5.00 19.08
C GLY A 352 29.56 -5.19 20.11
N LYS A 353 29.36 -4.25 21.03
CA LYS A 353 28.30 -4.29 22.06
C LYS A 353 27.36 -3.10 21.91
N ILE A 354 26.09 -3.28 22.26
CA ILE A 354 25.15 -2.17 22.38
C ILE A 354 25.51 -1.37 23.63
N THR A 355 25.71 -0.07 23.48
CA THR A 355 26.03 0.83 24.60
C THR A 355 24.92 1.82 24.91
N GLU A 356 24.07 2.14 23.94
CA GLU A 356 23.00 3.13 24.07
C GLU A 356 21.81 2.74 23.20
N VAL A 357 20.61 3.17 23.59
CA VAL A 357 19.37 3.09 22.79
C VAL A 357 18.68 4.45 22.81
N TRP A 358 18.26 4.92 21.64
CA TRP A 358 17.50 6.14 21.46
C TRP A 358 16.13 5.80 20.86
N PRO A 359 15.04 6.03 21.62
CA PRO A 359 13.69 5.67 21.21
C PRO A 359 12.83 6.81 20.66
#